data_AF-A0A9E8C9I6-F1
#
_entry.id   AF-A0A9E8C9I6-F1
#
_cell.length_a   1.000
_cell.length_b   1.000
_cell.length_c   1.000
_cell.angle_alpha   90.00
_cell.angle_beta   90.00
_cell.angle_gamma   90.00
#
_symmetry.space_group_name_H-M   'P 1'
#
loop_
_entity.id
_entity.type
_entity.pdbx_description
1 polymer ?
#
loop_
_entity_poly.entity_id
_entity_poly.type
_entity_poly.pdbx_seq_one_letter_code
_entity_poly.pdbx_strand_id
1 'polypeptide(L)'
;MILLVNRDEHNAHDVTIDLTSLPRLGEWLSVTSSQMLPSDDIYRTNTADEPDGVTLQPLSAALDEGRMTVSLPPVTWASVRFTA
;
A
#
# COMPACT_ATOMS: atom_id res chain seq x y z
N MET A 1 -9.16 -6.04 -2.87
CA MET A 1 -8.24 -5.32 -1.95
C MET A 1 -7.05 -6.21 -1.68
N ILE A 2 -5.86 -5.64 -1.61
CA ILE A 2 -4.61 -6.31 -1.22
C ILE A 2 -4.05 -5.60 0.01
N LEU A 3 -3.47 -6.38 0.91
CA LEU A 3 -2.75 -5.91 2.09
C LEU A 3 -1.28 -6.33 1.92
N LEU A 4 -0.35 -5.39 2.09
CA LEU A 4 1.08 -5.61 1.92
C LEU A 4 1.84 -5.21 3.19
N VAL A 5 2.96 -5.88 3.44
CA VAL A 5 3.89 -5.53 4.51
C VAL A 5 5.31 -5.64 3.99
N ASN A 6 6.09 -4.56 4.09
CA ASN A 6 7.54 -4.62 4.01
C ASN A 6 8.11 -4.77 5.42
N ARG A 7 8.86 -5.84 5.66
CA ARG A 7 9.50 -6.15 6.96
C ARG A 7 10.99 -5.81 6.99
N ASP A 8 11.54 -5.34 5.87
CA ASP A 8 12.91 -4.87 5.82
C ASP A 8 13.02 -3.53 6.55
N GLU A 9 13.98 -3.42 7.46
CA GLU A 9 14.22 -2.23 8.27
C GLU A 9 14.95 -1.12 7.50
N HIS A 10 15.57 -1.46 6.37
CA HIS A 10 16.51 -0.57 5.69
C HIS A 10 16.14 -0.31 4.24
N ASN A 11 15.57 -1.31 3.54
CA ASN A 11 15.36 -1.22 2.10
C ASN A 11 13.89 -1.08 1.72
N ALA A 12 13.64 -0.18 0.77
CA ALA A 12 12.40 -0.19 0.02
C ALA A 12 12.37 -1.38 -0.94
N HIS A 13 11.18 -1.92 -1.19
CA HIS A 13 10.97 -3.03 -2.11
C HIS A 13 9.86 -2.71 -3.08
N ASP A 14 10.14 -2.88 -4.37
CA ASP A 14 9.13 -2.78 -5.42
C ASP A 14 8.40 -4.12 -5.55
N VAL A 15 7.08 -4.09 -5.40
CA VAL A 15 6.23 -5.26 -5.49
C VAL A 15 5.35 -5.14 -6.72
N THR A 16 5.38 -6.16 -7.57
CA THR A 16 4.45 -6.32 -8.69
C THR A 16 3.44 -7.42 -8.37
N ILE A 17 2.15 -7.10 -8.45
CA ILE A 17 1.05 -8.02 -8.21
C ILE A 17 0.31 -8.24 -9.52
N ASP A 18 0.27 -9.49 -9.97
CA ASP A 18 -0.51 -9.87 -11.16
C ASP A 18 -1.97 -10.12 -10.77
N LEU A 19 -2.88 -9.31 -11.32
CA LEU A 19 -4.32 -9.37 -11.09
C LEU A 19 -5.08 -9.91 -12.31
N THR A 20 -4.38 -10.36 -13.34
CA THR A 20 -4.97 -10.75 -14.63
C THR A 20 -5.88 -11.97 -14.54
N SER A 21 -5.68 -12.83 -13.53
CA SER A 21 -6.46 -14.05 -13.30
C SER A 21 -7.72 -13.84 -12.46
N LEU A 22 -7.95 -12.64 -11.93
CA LEU A 22 -9.14 -12.35 -11.13
C LEU A 22 -10.41 -12.36 -12.01
N PRO A 23 -11.53 -12.91 -11.52
CA PRO A 23 -12.81 -12.81 -12.21
C PRO A 23 -13.18 -11.34 -12.40
N ARG A 24 -13.49 -10.96 -13.65
CA ARG A 24 -13.92 -9.60 -13.98
C ARG A 24 -15.45 -9.54 -14.03
N LEU A 25 -16.04 -8.54 -13.40
CA LEU A 25 -17.49 -8.30 -13.43
C LEU A 25 -17.88 -7.38 -14.60
N GLY A 26 -17.06 -7.35 -15.66
CA GLY A 26 -17.25 -6.47 -16.81
C GLY A 26 -16.69 -5.05 -16.63
N GLU A 27 -16.07 -4.77 -15.49
CA GLU A 27 -15.41 -3.49 -15.22
C GLU A 27 -13.93 -3.53 -15.61
N TRP A 28 -13.38 -2.35 -15.91
CA TRP A 28 -11.95 -2.18 -16.03
C TRP A 28 -11.33 -2.15 -14.64
N LEU A 29 -10.23 -2.88 -14.48
CA LEU A 29 -9.49 -2.89 -13.23
C LEU A 29 -9.02 -1.45 -12.92
N SER A 30 -9.33 -0.95 -11.72
CA SER A 30 -8.97 0.41 -11.32
C SER A 30 -8.67 0.48 -9.83
N VAL A 31 -7.65 1.24 -9.44
CA VAL A 31 -7.31 1.50 -8.04
C VAL A 31 -8.27 2.57 -7.50
N THR A 32 -8.98 2.26 -6.42
CA THR A 32 -9.96 3.16 -5.79
C THR A 32 -9.45 3.80 -4.51
N SER A 33 -8.48 3.19 -3.85
CA SER A 33 -7.78 3.78 -2.70
C SER A 33 -6.45 3.07 -2.50
N SER A 34 -5.42 3.81 -2.09
CA SER A 34 -4.10 3.28 -1.81
C SER A 34 -3.47 4.06 -0.67
N GLN A 35 -3.22 3.39 0.45
CA GLN A 35 -2.72 4.00 1.67
C GLN A 35 -1.64 3.13 2.31
N MET A 36 -0.75 3.79 3.06
CA MET A 36 0.27 3.14 3.86
C MET A 36 0.33 3.71 5.25
N LEU A 37 0.86 2.93 6.18
CA LEU A 37 1.40 3.41 7.44
C LEU A 37 2.93 3.37 7.30
N PRO A 38 3.58 4.51 7.03
CA PRO A 38 5.03 4.56 6.93
C PRO A 38 5.66 4.50 8.32
N SER A 39 6.94 4.15 8.37
CA SER A 39 7.70 4.09 9.60
C SER A 39 9.06 4.74 9.41
N ASP A 40 9.05 6.07 9.33
CA ASP A 40 10.25 6.91 9.36
C ASP A 40 10.99 6.80 10.70
N ASP A 41 10.23 6.65 11.79
CA ASP A 41 10.68 6.18 13.10
C ASP A 41 9.84 4.98 13.54
N ILE A 42 10.48 3.81 13.64
CA ILE A 42 9.83 2.54 14.03
C ILE A 42 9.33 2.50 15.47
N TYR A 43 9.73 3.47 16.28
CA TYR A 43 9.30 3.60 17.67
C TYR A 43 8.30 4.74 17.87
N ARG A 44 7.93 5.47 16.82
CA ARG A 44 6.96 6.56 16.93
C ARG A 44 5.60 6.01 17.34
N THR A 45 4.96 6.69 18.30
CA THR A 45 3.63 6.36 18.79
C THR A 45 2.75 7.60 18.81
N ASN A 46 1.44 7.39 18.69
CA ASN A 46 0.47 8.43 18.97
C ASN A 46 0.40 8.65 20.49
N THR A 47 0.46 9.91 20.91
CA THR A 47 0.37 10.30 22.31
C THR A 47 -0.91 11.09 22.58
N ALA A 48 -1.19 11.43 23.83
CA ALA A 48 -2.35 12.29 24.14
C ALA A 48 -2.17 13.71 23.56
N ASP A 49 -0.94 14.23 23.56
CA ASP A 49 -0.61 15.56 23.04
C ASP A 49 -0.47 15.56 21.51
N GLU A 50 -0.08 14.42 20.92
CA GLU A 50 0.03 14.20 19.47
C GLU A 50 -0.74 12.94 19.04
N PRO A 51 -2.09 13.00 18.97
CA PRO A 51 -2.92 11.83 18.66
C PRO A 51 -2.77 11.36 17.21
N ASP A 52 -2.35 12.24 16.31
CA ASP A 52 -2.19 12.00 14.87
C ASP A 52 -0.70 11.93 14.45
N GLY A 53 0.20 11.59 15.37
CA GLY A 53 1.64 11.49 15.10
C GLY A 53 2.01 10.40 14.07
N VAL A 54 1.20 9.35 13.98
CA VAL A 54 1.31 8.20 13.08
C VAL A 54 -0.08 7.95 12.48
N THR A 55 -0.22 8.29 11.20
CA THR A 55 -1.49 8.22 10.46
C THR A 55 -1.28 7.65 9.07
N LEU A 56 -2.38 7.22 8.44
CA LEU A 56 -2.33 6.72 7.08
C LEU A 56 -1.92 7.82 6.11
N GLN A 57 -0.91 7.52 5.31
CA GLN A 57 -0.41 8.38 4.23
C GLN A 57 -0.81 7.80 2.88
N PRO A 58 -0.99 8.63 1.83
CA PRO A 58 -1.19 8.15 0.47
C PRO A 58 -0.03 7.27 0.01
N LEU A 59 -0.35 6.23 -0.76
CA LEU A 59 0.64 5.36 -1.40
C LEU A 59 0.41 5.35 -2.90
N SER A 60 1.47 5.55 -3.69
CA SER A 60 1.38 5.42 -5.14
C SER A 60 1.28 3.95 -5.54
N ALA A 61 0.22 3.61 -6.29
CA ALA A 61 0.04 2.30 -6.90
C ALA A 61 -0.27 2.50 -8.39
N ALA A 62 0.66 2.07 -9.24
CA ALA A 62 0.48 2.10 -10.68
C ALA A 62 -0.21 0.81 -11.12
N LEU A 63 -1.21 0.92 -11.98
CA LEU A 63 -1.88 -0.24 -12.56
C LEU A 63 -1.79 -0.15 -14.08
N ASP A 64 -1.18 -1.18 -14.68
CA ASP A 64 -0.99 -1.28 -16.12
C ASP A 64 -1.26 -2.72 -16.58
N GLU A 65 -2.09 -2.88 -17.60
CA GLU A 65 -2.45 -4.18 -18.19
C GLU A 65 -2.84 -5.30 -17.19
N GLY A 66 -3.45 -4.94 -16.05
CA GLY A 66 -3.83 -5.90 -15.02
C GLY A 66 -2.70 -6.28 -14.05
N ARG A 67 -1.56 -5.58 -14.09
CA ARG A 67 -0.47 -5.70 -13.13
C ARG A 67 -0.35 -4.42 -12.33
N MET A 68 -0.30 -4.57 -11.01
CA MET A 68 -0.16 -3.45 -10.10
C MET A 68 1.26 -3.39 -9.57
N THR A 69 1.90 -2.24 -9.65
CA THR A 69 3.24 -1.99 -9.10
C THR A 69 3.15 -0.97 -7.97
N VAL A 70 3.79 -1.31 -6.84
CA VAL A 70 3.83 -0.49 -5.62
C VAL A 70 5.25 -0.50 -5.08
N SER A 71 5.79 0.67 -4.74
CA SER A 71 7.05 0.78 -4.01
C SER A 71 6.75 0.88 -2.52
N LEU A 72 7.20 -0.08 -1.72
CA LEU A 72 6.98 -0.12 -0.28
C LEU A 72 8.24 0.38 0.44
N PRO A 73 8.18 1.51 1.17
CA PRO A 73 9.29 1.94 2.03
C PRO A 73 9.64 0.87 3.09
N PRO A 74 10.79 1.00 3.75
CA PRO A 74 11.13 0.17 4.91
C PRO A 74 10.01 0.16 5.96
N VAL A 75 9.85 -0.95 6.67
CA VAL A 75 8.90 -1.15 7.77
C VAL A 75 7.54 -0.51 7.48
N THR A 76 6.82 -1.02 6.49
CA THR A 76 5.57 -0.40 6.03
C THR A 76 4.46 -1.43 5.99
N TRP A 77 3.28 -1.06 6.49
CA TRP A 77 2.02 -1.72 6.15
C TRP A 77 1.29 -0.90 5.09
N ALA A 78 0.69 -1.54 4.09
CA ALA A 78 -0.05 -0.88 3.04
C ALA A 78 -1.35 -1.60 2.69
N SER A 79 -2.33 -0.83 2.24
CA SER A 79 -3.61 -1.31 1.73
C SER A 79 -3.92 -0.67 0.39
N VAL A 80 -4.24 -1.51 -0.60
CA VAL A 80 -4.67 -1.05 -1.92
C VAL A 80 -6.02 -1.67 -2.26
N ARG A 81 -7.03 -0.83 -2.45
CA ARG A 81 -8.37 -1.20 -2.89
C ARG A 81 -8.48 -0.97 -4.40
N PHE A 82 -9.12 -1.90 -5.09
CA PHE A 82 -9.37 -1.86 -6.52
C PHE A 82 -10.72 -2.48 -6.85
N THR A 83 -11.31 -2.09 -7.99
CA THR A 83 -12.51 -2.69 -8.60
C THR A 83 -12.09 -3.58 -9.78
N ALA A 84 -12.86 -4.65 -10.07
CA ALA A 84 -12.63 -5.61 -11.15
C ALA A 84 -13.96 -6.22 -11.62
#